data_AF-A0A7S3Y6B9-F1
#
_entry.id   AF-A0A7S3Y6B9-F1
#
_cell.length_a   1.000
_cell.length_b   1.000
_cell.length_c   1.000
_cell.angle_alpha   90.00
_cell.angle_beta   90.00
_cell.angle_gamma   90.00
#
_symmetry.space_group_name_H-M   'P 1'
#
loop_
_entity.id
_entity.type
_entity.pdbx_description
1 polymer ?
#
loop_
_entity_poly.entity_id
_entity_poly.type
_entity_poly.pdbx_seq_one_letter_code
_entity_poly.pdbx_strand_id
1 'polypeptide(L)'
;AMVGDLHRRDPAGGRRFLDAHGKHLKLGLQEDPENQERIVALLRYPSLHSGQEYIGFQEYLEQMPEDQGHIFYLIGDSLQTLEASPLLESLRSKGYNVLFMTEPVDEYAMQHISFYKGVPVISAAREDLGTAGADEELEGRFKHLCSAMRAALGGRVARVA
;
A
#
# COMPACT_ATOMS: atom_id res chain seq x y z
N ALA A 1 -4.50 22.09 12.66
CA ALA A 1 -3.75 22.81 11.61
C ALA A 1 -2.23 22.86 11.83
N MET A 2 -1.67 22.51 13.00
CA MET A 2 -0.22 22.67 13.25
C MET A 2 0.62 21.38 13.01
N VAL A 3 0.10 20.19 13.33
CA VAL A 3 0.86 18.92 13.21
C VAL A 3 0.84 18.33 11.79
N GLY A 4 -0.29 18.43 11.08
CA GLY A 4 -0.43 17.85 9.73
C GLY A 4 0.47 18.48 8.67
N ASP A 5 0.90 19.73 8.87
CA ASP A 5 1.84 20.42 7.98
C ASP A 5 3.29 20.36 8.48
N LEU A 6 3.53 19.78 9.67
CA LEU A 6 4.86 19.78 10.30
C LEU A 6 5.89 19.13 9.40
N HIS A 7 5.56 17.98 8.80
CA HIS A 7 6.47 17.27 7.89
C HIS A 7 6.80 18.06 6.62
N ARG A 8 5.85 18.86 6.10
CA ARG A 8 6.08 19.70 4.92
C ARG A 8 6.93 20.94 5.23
N ARG A 9 6.78 21.50 6.42
CA ARG A 9 7.47 22.73 6.85
C ARG A 9 8.84 22.46 7.49
N ASP A 10 8.95 21.37 8.23
CA ASP A 10 10.14 20.88 8.91
C ASP A 10 10.19 19.33 8.79
N PRO A 11 10.73 18.80 7.68
CA PRO A 11 10.83 17.35 7.46
C PRO A 11 11.58 16.63 8.59
N ALA A 12 12.60 17.25 9.18
CA ALA A 12 13.36 16.67 10.28
C ALA A 12 12.56 16.64 11.59
N GLY A 13 11.79 17.69 11.88
CA GLY A 13 10.83 17.72 12.97
C GLY A 13 9.70 16.70 12.80
N GLY A 14 9.12 16.63 11.59
CA GLY A 14 8.11 15.63 11.22
C GLY A 14 8.62 14.21 11.42
N ARG A 15 9.85 13.91 10.97
CA ARG A 15 10.45 12.60 11.16
C ARG A 15 10.62 12.24 12.63
N ARG A 16 11.17 13.15 13.45
CA ARG A 16 11.32 12.93 14.90
C ARG A 16 9.98 12.69 15.59
N PHE A 17 8.93 13.41 15.19
CA PHE A 17 7.59 13.22 15.71
C PHE A 17 7.06 11.82 15.38
N LEU A 18 7.24 11.35 14.15
CA LEU A 18 6.81 10.01 13.73
C LEU A 18 7.61 8.90 14.42
N ASP A 19 8.91 9.08 14.57
CA ASP A 19 9.75 8.10 15.29
C ASP A 19 9.31 7.96 16.76
N ALA A 20 8.86 9.06 17.39
CA ALA A 20 8.40 9.05 18.79
C ALA A 20 6.93 8.61 18.96
N HIS A 21 6.04 9.01 18.04
CA HIS A 21 4.59 8.91 18.23
C HIS A 21 3.87 8.07 17.17
N GLY A 22 4.52 7.67 16.09
CA GLY A 22 3.91 6.96 14.96
C GLY A 22 3.18 5.68 15.37
N LYS A 23 3.75 4.89 16.28
CA LYS A 23 3.10 3.68 16.82
C LYS A 23 1.81 4.00 17.58
N HIS A 24 1.81 5.07 18.38
CA HIS A 24 0.62 5.50 19.13
C HIS A 24 -0.49 5.97 18.19
N LEU A 25 -0.14 6.69 17.12
CA LEU A 25 -1.09 7.09 16.08
C LEU A 25 -1.73 5.86 15.42
N LYS A 26 -0.93 4.88 15.04
CA LYS A 26 -1.40 3.64 14.40
C LYS A 26 -2.33 2.83 15.31
N LEU A 27 -2.02 2.72 16.61
CA LEU A 27 -2.88 2.06 17.58
C LEU A 27 -4.19 2.84 17.83
N GLY A 28 -4.12 4.17 17.84
CA GLY A 28 -5.28 5.04 18.03
C GLY A 28 -6.33 4.94 16.93
N LEU A 29 -6.01 4.36 15.76
CA LEU A 29 -6.98 4.16 14.67
C LEU A 29 -8.17 3.28 15.08
N GLN A 30 -7.98 2.30 15.98
CA GLN A 30 -9.09 1.50 16.50
C GLN A 30 -9.84 2.24 17.62
N GLU A 31 -9.12 2.99 18.44
CA GLU A 31 -9.64 3.57 19.68
C GLU A 31 -10.47 4.84 19.44
N ASP A 32 -10.19 5.58 18.36
CA ASP A 32 -10.82 6.87 18.06
C ASP A 32 -11.29 6.95 16.58
N PRO A 33 -12.41 6.28 16.24
CA PRO A 33 -12.95 6.29 14.88
C PRO A 33 -13.41 7.69 14.43
N GLU A 34 -13.80 8.58 15.35
CA GLU A 34 -14.22 9.94 15.03
C GLU A 34 -13.07 10.80 14.51
N ASN A 35 -11.83 10.52 14.93
CA ASN A 35 -10.63 11.20 14.47
C ASN A 35 -9.79 10.38 13.49
N GLN A 36 -10.25 9.20 13.07
CA GLN A 36 -9.49 8.29 12.22
C GLN A 36 -8.90 8.98 10.98
N GLU A 37 -9.68 9.73 10.21
CA GLU A 37 -9.18 10.42 9.01
C GLU A 37 -8.08 11.45 9.33
N ARG A 38 -8.20 12.13 10.47
CA ARG A 38 -7.18 13.08 10.95
C ARG A 38 -5.90 12.36 11.33
N ILE A 39 -6.01 11.19 11.98
CA ILE A 39 -4.88 10.34 12.34
C ILE A 39 -4.18 9.82 11.07
N VAL A 40 -4.93 9.29 10.11
CA VAL A 40 -4.40 8.82 8.82
C VAL A 40 -3.66 9.94 8.09
N ALA A 41 -4.17 11.17 8.13
CA ALA A 41 -3.51 12.34 7.53
C ALA A 41 -2.15 12.70 8.16
N LEU A 42 -1.84 12.19 9.37
CA LEU A 42 -0.53 12.36 10.03
C LEU A 42 0.46 11.25 9.69
N LEU A 43 -0.01 10.08 9.24
CA LEU A 43 0.86 8.97 8.91
C LEU A 43 1.75 9.32 7.72
N ARG A 44 2.99 8.84 7.74
CA ARG A 44 3.91 8.96 6.62
C ARG A 44 4.64 7.64 6.40
N TYR A 45 4.91 7.35 5.14
CA TYR A 45 5.53 6.11 4.69
C TYR A 45 6.47 6.38 3.51
N PRO A 46 7.56 5.62 3.37
CA PRO A 46 8.25 5.47 2.09
C PRO A 46 7.28 4.97 1.01
N SER A 47 7.60 5.18 -0.26
CA SER A 47 6.74 4.74 -1.36
C SER A 47 7.57 4.34 -2.57
N LEU A 48 6.95 3.62 -3.50
CA LEU A 48 7.57 3.21 -4.75
C LEU A 48 8.17 4.39 -5.53
N HIS A 49 7.50 5.54 -5.52
CA HIS A 49 7.95 6.74 -6.22
C HIS A 49 8.87 7.64 -5.37
N SER A 50 8.73 7.62 -4.04
CA SER A 50 9.52 8.48 -3.15
C SER A 50 10.85 7.85 -2.70
N GLY A 51 11.03 6.54 -2.90
CA GLY A 51 12.17 5.80 -2.41
C GLY A 51 12.24 5.85 -0.88
N GLN A 52 13.28 6.46 -0.33
CA GLN A 52 13.49 6.58 1.12
C GLN A 52 12.72 7.75 1.75
N GLU A 53 12.18 8.67 0.93
CA GLU A 53 11.46 9.84 1.42
C GLU A 53 10.05 9.47 1.90
N TYR A 54 9.66 10.04 3.03
CA TYR A 54 8.39 9.74 3.66
C TYR A 54 7.30 10.67 3.13
N ILE A 55 6.26 10.11 2.52
CA ILE A 55 5.08 10.83 2.02
C ILE A 55 3.83 10.42 2.81
N GLY A 56 2.81 11.28 2.83
CA GLY A 56 1.52 10.98 3.43
C GLY A 56 0.48 10.56 2.41
N PHE A 57 -0.69 10.17 2.91
CA PHE A 57 -1.83 9.83 2.06
C PHE A 57 -2.32 11.00 1.20
N GLN A 58 -2.19 12.24 1.70
CA GLN A 58 -2.55 13.43 0.94
C GLN A 58 -1.59 13.66 -0.22
N GLU A 59 -0.28 13.61 0.03
CA GLU A 59 0.73 13.76 -1.02
C GLU A 59 0.64 12.63 -2.07
N TYR A 60 0.29 11.41 -1.64
CA TYR A 60 -0.02 10.30 -2.54
C TYR A 60 -1.19 10.65 -3.46
N LEU A 61 -2.31 11.13 -2.91
CA LEU A 61 -3.51 11.48 -3.69
C LEU A 61 -3.23 12.59 -4.72
N GLU A 62 -2.41 13.57 -4.36
CA GLU A 62 -2.03 14.68 -5.26
C GLU A 62 -1.20 14.21 -6.46
N GLN A 63 -0.55 13.06 -6.35
CA GLN A 63 0.28 12.44 -7.40
C GLN A 63 -0.39 11.24 -8.06
N MET A 64 -1.64 10.93 -7.70
CA MET A 64 -2.36 9.77 -8.19
C MET A 64 -2.82 9.99 -9.65
N PRO A 65 -2.46 9.10 -10.59
CA PRO A 65 -2.99 9.14 -11.96
C PRO A 65 -4.52 9.04 -11.99
N GLU A 66 -5.15 9.63 -13.02
CA GLU A 66 -6.62 9.66 -13.13
C GLU A 66 -7.25 8.27 -13.28
N ASP A 67 -6.52 7.32 -13.88
CA ASP A 67 -6.95 5.95 -14.09
C ASP A 67 -6.68 5.03 -12.88
N GLN A 68 -5.99 5.55 -11.86
CA GLN A 68 -5.72 4.82 -10.63
C GLN A 68 -6.89 4.97 -9.64
N GLY A 69 -7.72 3.94 -9.51
CA GLY A 69 -8.91 3.95 -8.64
C GLY A 69 -8.66 3.79 -7.14
N HIS A 70 -7.43 3.43 -6.73
CA HIS A 70 -7.12 3.00 -5.36
C HIS A 70 -5.76 3.51 -4.87
N ILE A 71 -5.66 3.74 -3.56
CA ILE A 71 -4.37 3.91 -2.87
C ILE A 71 -3.82 2.51 -2.57
N PHE A 72 -2.63 2.20 -3.10
CA PHE A 72 -1.98 0.91 -2.87
C PHE A 72 -0.98 1.01 -1.72
N TYR A 73 -0.91 -0.04 -0.92
CA TYR A 73 0.15 -0.23 0.08
C TYR A 73 0.72 -1.65 0.02
N LEU A 74 1.94 -1.83 0.52
CA LEU A 74 2.56 -3.14 0.70
C LEU A 74 3.29 -3.19 2.04
N ILE A 75 3.04 -4.27 2.79
CA ILE A 75 3.65 -4.53 4.11
C ILE A 75 4.71 -5.62 3.96
N GLY A 76 5.85 -5.46 4.64
CA GLY A 76 6.94 -6.44 4.62
C GLY A 76 8.07 -6.07 5.57
N ASP A 77 9.10 -6.93 5.66
CA ASP A 77 10.10 -6.83 6.71
C ASP A 77 11.10 -5.68 6.52
N SER A 78 11.31 -5.23 5.29
CA SER A 78 12.23 -4.14 4.97
C SER A 78 11.85 -3.42 3.68
N LEU A 79 12.28 -2.18 3.57
CA LEU A 79 12.08 -1.39 2.37
C LEU A 79 12.75 -2.03 1.14
N GLN A 80 13.95 -2.59 1.30
CA GLN A 80 14.66 -3.29 0.23
C GLN A 80 13.88 -4.49 -0.31
N THR A 81 13.29 -5.29 0.58
CA THR A 81 12.47 -6.45 0.17
C THR A 81 11.16 -6.03 -0.49
N LEU A 82 10.59 -4.90 -0.06
CA LEU A 82 9.36 -4.36 -0.64
C LEU A 82 9.60 -3.80 -2.04
N GLU A 83 10.64 -2.99 -2.23
CA GLU A 83 10.99 -2.40 -3.53
C GLU A 83 11.28 -3.46 -4.61
N ALA A 84 11.85 -4.60 -4.20
CA ALA A 84 12.16 -5.73 -5.08
C ALA A 84 11.00 -6.74 -5.23
N SER A 85 9.82 -6.45 -4.67
CA SER A 85 8.70 -7.38 -4.68
C SER A 85 8.10 -7.56 -6.08
N PRO A 86 7.89 -8.81 -6.55
CA PRO A 86 7.24 -9.07 -7.84
C PRO A 86 5.77 -8.62 -7.85
N LEU A 87 5.16 -8.41 -6.68
CA LEU A 87 3.79 -7.89 -6.54
C LEU A 87 3.66 -6.46 -7.07
N LEU A 88 4.78 -5.76 -7.26
CA LEU A 88 4.81 -4.40 -7.78
C LEU A 88 4.86 -4.32 -9.30
N GLU A 89 5.16 -5.41 -10.03
CA GLU A 89 5.44 -5.36 -11.48
C GLU A 89 4.28 -4.73 -12.28
N SER A 90 3.05 -5.19 -12.04
CA SER A 90 1.85 -4.66 -12.71
C SER A 90 1.63 -3.18 -12.38
N LEU A 91 1.71 -2.81 -11.10
CA LEU A 91 1.54 -1.42 -10.64
C LEU A 91 2.64 -0.50 -11.19
N ARG A 92 3.89 -0.96 -11.19
CA ARG A 92 5.05 -0.25 -11.75
C ARG A 92 4.90 -0.01 -13.25
N SER A 93 4.44 -1.01 -14.00
CA SER A 93 4.20 -0.89 -15.45
C SER A 93 3.14 0.16 -15.80
N LYS A 94 2.20 0.41 -14.88
CA LYS A 94 1.15 1.43 -15.00
C LYS A 94 1.55 2.79 -14.43
N GLY A 95 2.73 2.89 -13.80
CA GLY A 95 3.16 4.09 -13.10
C GLY A 95 2.32 4.40 -11.86
N TYR A 96 1.73 3.39 -11.23
CA TYR A 96 0.97 3.55 -9.99
C TYR A 96 1.91 3.54 -8.79
N ASN A 97 1.71 4.48 -7.87
CA ASN A 97 2.48 4.54 -6.64
C ASN A 97 2.01 3.45 -5.64
N VAL A 98 2.87 3.10 -4.68
CA VAL A 98 2.57 2.14 -3.61
C VAL A 98 3.25 2.61 -2.34
N LEU A 99 2.52 2.71 -1.23
CA LEU A 99 3.09 3.02 0.09
C LEU A 99 3.75 1.78 0.70
N PHE A 100 4.92 1.94 1.30
CA PHE A 100 5.69 0.87 1.92
C PHE A 100 5.64 0.94 3.44
N MET A 101 5.24 -0.17 4.04
CA MET A 101 4.99 -0.31 5.46
C MET A 101 5.87 -1.42 6.01
N THR A 102 6.68 -1.10 7.03
CA THR A 102 7.74 -1.99 7.51
C THR A 102 7.64 -2.30 8.99
N GLU A 103 6.65 -1.75 9.69
CA GLU A 103 6.45 -2.02 11.09
C GLU A 103 5.33 -3.05 11.30
N PRO A 104 5.47 -4.02 12.21
CA PRO A 104 4.41 -5.00 12.48
C PRO A 104 3.06 -4.39 12.86
N VAL A 105 3.07 -3.18 13.46
CA VAL A 105 1.84 -2.45 13.82
C VAL A 105 1.07 -1.96 12.58
N ASP A 106 1.71 -1.86 11.41
CA ASP A 106 1.06 -1.45 10.17
C ASP A 106 -0.02 -2.46 9.73
N GLU A 107 0.21 -3.76 9.94
CA GLU A 107 -0.77 -4.82 9.64
C GLU A 107 -2.08 -4.57 10.40
N TYR A 108 -1.98 -4.16 11.66
CA TYR A 108 -3.12 -3.83 12.49
C TYR A 108 -3.74 -2.48 12.10
N ALA A 109 -2.92 -1.46 11.83
CA ALA A 109 -3.41 -0.15 11.40
C ALA A 109 -4.24 -0.25 10.11
N MET A 110 -3.75 -1.01 9.13
CA MET A 110 -4.40 -1.14 7.82
C MET A 110 -5.73 -1.89 7.84
N GLN A 111 -6.03 -2.64 8.90
CA GLN A 111 -7.35 -3.24 9.11
C GLN A 111 -8.44 -2.18 9.35
N HIS A 112 -8.07 -0.99 9.82
CA HIS A 112 -8.99 0.09 10.15
C HIS A 112 -9.03 1.19 9.08
N ILE A 113 -8.11 1.19 8.12
CA ILE A 113 -8.05 2.20 7.05
C ILE A 113 -8.63 1.62 5.75
N SER A 114 -9.95 1.67 5.61
CA SER A 114 -10.62 1.22 4.38
C SER A 114 -10.61 2.28 3.26
N PHE A 115 -10.66 3.56 3.64
CA PHE A 115 -10.74 4.69 2.71
C PHE A 115 -9.94 5.89 3.24
N TYR A 116 -9.44 6.71 2.32
CA TYR A 116 -8.94 8.04 2.62
C TYR A 116 -9.52 9.03 1.61
N LYS A 117 -10.24 10.06 2.09
CA LYS A 117 -10.95 11.04 1.25
C LYS A 117 -11.83 10.40 0.15
N GLY A 118 -12.49 9.30 0.49
CA GLY A 118 -13.37 8.57 -0.43
C GLY A 118 -12.65 7.62 -1.41
N VAL A 119 -11.31 7.61 -1.44
CA VAL A 119 -10.54 6.67 -2.26
C VAL A 119 -10.26 5.39 -1.46
N PRO A 120 -10.60 4.20 -1.99
CA PRO A 120 -10.29 2.94 -1.31
C PRO A 120 -8.79 2.75 -1.10
N VAL A 121 -8.41 2.19 0.05
CA VAL A 121 -7.03 1.82 0.37
C VAL A 121 -6.90 0.30 0.37
N ILE A 122 -6.04 -0.24 -0.49
CA ILE A 122 -5.95 -1.69 -0.70
C ILE A 122 -4.49 -2.18 -0.73
N SER A 123 -4.29 -3.41 -0.27
CA SER A 123 -2.97 -4.06 -0.32
C SER A 123 -2.64 -4.45 -1.75
N ALA A 124 -1.41 -4.14 -2.19
CA ALA A 124 -0.82 -4.59 -3.45
C ALA A 124 -0.59 -6.12 -3.48
N ALA A 125 -0.73 -6.81 -2.34
CA ALA A 125 -0.70 -8.27 -2.27
C ALA A 125 -2.06 -8.94 -2.55
N ARG A 126 -3.13 -8.17 -2.78
CA ARG A 126 -4.44 -8.72 -3.16
C ARG A 126 -4.38 -9.28 -4.59
N GLU A 127 -5.08 -10.39 -4.81
CA GLU A 127 -5.12 -11.05 -6.13
C GLU A 127 -5.74 -10.17 -7.22
N ASP A 128 -6.79 -9.42 -6.88
CA ASP A 128 -7.46 -8.49 -7.79
C ASP A 128 -7.22 -7.06 -7.33
N LEU A 129 -6.38 -6.35 -8.09
CA LEU A 129 -6.03 -4.95 -7.87
C LEU A 129 -6.94 -3.99 -8.65
N GLY A 130 -7.94 -4.51 -9.39
CA GLY A 130 -8.81 -3.70 -10.24
C GLY A 130 -8.07 -3.06 -11.42
N THR A 131 -6.87 -3.54 -11.75
CA THR A 131 -5.99 -2.98 -12.78
C THR A 131 -6.13 -3.71 -14.12
N ALA A 132 -7.25 -4.36 -14.41
CA ALA A 132 -7.42 -5.20 -15.60
C ALA A 132 -7.30 -4.41 -16.91
N GLY A 133 -6.57 -4.96 -17.87
CA GLY A 133 -6.40 -4.37 -19.21
C GLY A 133 -5.46 -5.16 -20.14
N ALA A 134 -4.57 -6.00 -19.59
CA ALA A 134 -3.60 -6.77 -20.38
C ALA A 134 -3.65 -8.31 -20.17
N ASP A 135 -4.40 -8.81 -19.18
CA ASP A 135 -4.31 -10.22 -18.75
C ASP A 135 -5.22 -11.21 -19.51
N GLU A 136 -6.35 -10.77 -20.08
CA GLU A 136 -7.35 -11.68 -20.65
C GLU A 136 -6.84 -12.51 -21.85
N GLU A 137 -5.93 -11.96 -22.66
CA GLU A 137 -5.34 -12.69 -23.80
C GLU A 137 -4.26 -13.72 -23.35
N LEU A 138 -3.57 -13.43 -22.25
CA LEU A 138 -2.55 -14.31 -21.68
C LEU A 138 -3.15 -15.52 -20.98
N GLU A 139 -4.26 -15.36 -20.26
CA GLU A 139 -4.96 -16.44 -19.55
C GLU A 139 -5.35 -17.60 -20.49
N GLY A 140 -5.79 -17.27 -21.72
CA GLY A 140 -6.13 -18.26 -22.73
C GLY A 140 -4.93 -19.10 -23.20
N ARG A 141 -3.74 -18.47 -23.30
CA ARG A 141 -2.52 -19.10 -23.83
C ARG A 141 -1.90 -20.11 -22.86
N PHE A 142 -2.00 -19.85 -21.55
CA PHE A 142 -1.32 -20.67 -20.53
C PHE A 142 -2.22 -21.69 -19.83
N LYS A 143 -3.49 -21.78 -20.23
CA LYS A 143 -4.50 -22.68 -19.63
C LYS A 143 -4.02 -24.13 -19.40
N HIS A 144 -3.33 -24.72 -20.38
CA HIS A 144 -2.80 -26.09 -20.27
C HIS A 144 -1.66 -26.20 -19.25
N LEU A 145 -0.78 -25.20 -19.18
CA LEU A 145 0.30 -25.15 -18.21
C LEU A 145 -0.24 -24.96 -16.79
N CYS A 146 -1.18 -24.03 -16.60
CA CYS A 146 -1.82 -23.79 -15.30
C CYS A 146 -2.51 -25.06 -14.78
N SER A 147 -3.18 -25.82 -15.66
CA SER A 147 -3.78 -27.12 -15.30
C SER A 147 -2.72 -28.15 -14.86
N ALA A 148 -1.61 -28.28 -15.58
CA ALA A 148 -0.51 -29.18 -15.21
C ALA A 148 0.14 -28.78 -13.88
N MET A 149 0.34 -27.48 -13.63
CA MET A 149 0.87 -26.97 -12.37
C MET A 149 -0.07 -27.24 -11.20
N ARG A 150 -1.38 -27.04 -11.35
CA ARG A 150 -2.38 -27.40 -10.31
C ARG A 150 -2.31 -28.89 -9.98
N ALA A 151 -2.21 -29.77 -10.98
CA ALA A 151 -2.10 -31.20 -10.76
C ALA A 151 -0.84 -31.58 -9.99
N ALA A 152 0.30 -30.97 -10.32
CA ALA A 152 1.58 -31.21 -9.64
C ALA A 152 1.61 -30.64 -8.21
N LEU A 153 1.01 -29.47 -7.98
CA LEU A 153 0.99 -28.80 -6.67
C LEU A 153 -0.08 -29.35 -5.73
N GLY A 154 -1.10 -30.03 -6.27
CA GLY A 154 -2.17 -30.66 -5.49
C GLY A 154 -2.91 -29.66 -4.61
N GLY A 155 -3.18 -30.04 -3.35
CA GLY A 155 -3.89 -29.20 -2.37
C GLY A 155 -3.04 -28.13 -1.67
N ARG A 156 -1.80 -27.90 -2.12
CA ARG A 156 -0.88 -26.93 -1.47
C ARG A 156 -1.17 -25.48 -1.85
N VAL A 157 -1.94 -25.25 -2.91
CA VAL A 157 -2.25 -23.92 -3.45
C VAL A 157 -3.73 -23.85 -3.78
N ALA A 158 -4.38 -22.74 -3.42
CA ALA A 158 -5.81 -22.55 -3.68
C ALA A 158 -6.14 -22.32 -5.16
N ARG A 159 -5.26 -21.62 -5.89
CA ARG A 159 -5.46 -21.26 -7.31
C ARG A 159 -4.13 -21.12 -8.06
N VAL A 160 -4.13 -21.48 -9.34
CA VAL A 160 -3.07 -21.15 -10.32
C VAL A 160 -3.78 -20.64 -11.57
N ALA A 161 -3.89 -19.33 -11.70
CA ALA A 161 -4.51 -18.66 -12.84
C ALA A 161 -3.40 -18.18 -13.77
#